data_AF-A0A1N6IEE1-F1
#
_entry.id   AF-A0A1N6IEE1-F1
#
_cell.length_a   1.000
_cell.length_b   1.000
_cell.length_c   1.000
_cell.angle_alpha   90.00
_cell.angle_beta   90.00
_cell.angle_gamma   90.00
#
_symmetry.space_group_name_H-M   'P 1'
#
loop_
_entity.id
_entity.type
_entity.pdbx_description
1 polymer ?
#
loop_
_entity_poly.entity_id
_entity_poly.type
_entity_poly.pdbx_seq_one_letter_code
_entity_poly.pdbx_strand_id
1 'polypeptide(L)'
;MGAGKVAVAAGVAFLLTLGGTVAISSATAACGGGSVNLASVGTSAPVAGYSGDQLVIAGTIINAAAELELDTRAAVIAVMTGMGESSLRNLNHGDAVDNTTIGVFQQGEDYGPRADRLDPKKAATAFLTRLVQVPGWATMPPSLAAHEVQINQDPDHYTKFYPAAVEVVQALTSSASGGACSVGGDSQALAQELMTAAGNGQLRVLEPRYLAQIEDVAAGQKVPNCGIDVSILQIMVLAVRSFETVGVSDINRKCTGSQLGAGTGSSHWIEGGGKAVDFYALGGTILTGTDPQSIRLISMLDPIMPAGSRVGQVQCRAEAGISLGLRNMREFDDTCNHLHIDLAYAKGPLNVGG
;
A
#
# COMPACT_ATOMS: atom_id res chain seq x y z
N MET A 1 -59.18 9.04 42.73
CA MET A 1 -58.01 8.17 42.95
C MET A 1 -58.34 6.78 42.43
N GLY A 2 -57.48 6.19 41.61
CA GLY A 2 -57.62 4.79 41.15
C GLY A 2 -57.76 4.65 39.64
N ALA A 3 -56.62 4.44 38.96
CA ALA A 3 -56.53 4.14 37.55
C ALA A 3 -56.98 2.69 37.26
N GLY A 4 -57.83 2.49 36.25
CA GLY A 4 -58.19 1.19 35.69
C GLY A 4 -57.78 1.11 34.22
N LYS A 5 -56.78 0.28 33.93
CA LYS A 5 -56.15 0.08 32.63
C LYS A 5 -57.11 -0.61 31.65
N VAL A 6 -57.32 -0.04 30.45
CA VAL A 6 -57.97 -0.72 29.33
C VAL A 6 -56.89 -1.45 28.53
N ALA A 7 -57.01 -2.77 28.46
CA ALA A 7 -56.16 -3.63 27.63
C ALA A 7 -56.59 -3.53 26.17
N VAL A 8 -55.68 -3.12 25.29
CA VAL A 8 -55.84 -3.23 23.83
C VAL A 8 -54.99 -4.41 23.38
N ALA A 9 -55.66 -5.49 22.97
CA ALA A 9 -55.03 -6.61 22.29
C ALA A 9 -54.64 -6.19 20.87
N ALA A 10 -53.34 -5.98 20.63
CA ALA A 10 -52.81 -5.78 19.30
C ALA A 10 -52.45 -7.15 18.70
N GLY A 11 -53.13 -7.52 17.61
CA GLY A 11 -52.86 -8.73 16.85
C GLY A 11 -51.46 -8.70 16.26
N VAL A 12 -50.75 -9.82 16.40
CA VAL A 12 -49.43 -10.07 15.81
C VAL A 12 -49.64 -10.34 14.32
N ALA A 13 -49.27 -9.39 13.47
CA ALA A 13 -49.07 -9.64 12.05
C ALA A 13 -47.66 -10.21 11.85
N PHE A 14 -47.59 -11.47 11.46
CA PHE A 14 -46.36 -12.19 11.14
C PHE A 14 -45.85 -11.72 9.76
N LEU A 15 -44.98 -10.69 9.74
CA LEU A 15 -44.23 -10.35 8.53
C LEU A 15 -43.04 -11.31 8.40
N LEU A 16 -43.19 -12.30 7.52
CA LEU A 16 -42.10 -13.09 6.97
C LEU A 16 -41.21 -12.19 6.09
N THR A 17 -40.22 -11.54 6.68
CA THR A 17 -39.11 -10.97 5.91
C THR A 17 -38.15 -12.10 5.57
N LEU A 18 -38.13 -12.52 4.31
CA LEU A 18 -37.03 -13.29 3.73
C LEU A 18 -35.72 -12.55 4.05
N GLY A 19 -34.90 -13.14 4.93
CA GLY A 19 -33.55 -12.69 5.21
C GLY A 19 -32.69 -12.91 3.98
N GLY A 20 -32.65 -11.93 3.09
CA GLY A 20 -31.58 -11.79 2.11
C GLY A 20 -30.33 -11.34 2.87
N THR A 21 -29.42 -12.28 3.14
CA THR A 21 -28.05 -11.93 3.53
C THR A 21 -27.44 -11.14 2.39
N VAL A 22 -27.34 -9.82 2.55
CA VAL A 22 -26.40 -9.03 1.77
C VAL A 22 -25.02 -9.46 2.26
N ALA A 23 -24.43 -10.42 1.57
CA ALA A 23 -23.00 -10.67 1.68
C ALA A 23 -22.33 -9.43 1.09
N ILE A 24 -21.91 -8.50 1.95
CA ILE A 24 -20.90 -7.51 1.61
C ILE A 24 -19.62 -8.34 1.48
N SER A 25 -19.38 -8.88 0.29
CA SER A 25 -18.07 -9.43 -0.05
C SER A 25 -17.11 -8.24 -0.09
N SER A 26 -16.45 -7.99 1.03
CA SER A 26 -15.23 -7.19 1.09
C SER A 26 -14.20 -7.92 0.22
N ALA A 27 -14.14 -7.58 -1.06
CA ALA A 27 -13.05 -7.97 -1.92
C ALA A 27 -11.81 -7.20 -1.46
N THR A 28 -11.12 -7.74 -0.46
CA THR A 28 -9.82 -7.27 -0.02
C THR A 28 -8.89 -7.26 -1.24
N ALA A 29 -8.32 -6.09 -1.52
CA ALA A 29 -7.45 -5.84 -2.65
C ALA A 29 -6.39 -6.95 -2.78
N ALA A 30 -6.30 -7.53 -3.97
CA ALA A 30 -5.37 -8.59 -4.33
C ALA A 30 -3.93 -8.05 -4.49
N CYS A 31 -3.40 -7.53 -3.39
CA CYS A 31 -2.02 -7.70 -2.94
C CYS A 31 -2.08 -8.25 -1.51
N GLY A 32 -2.88 -9.29 -1.29
CA GLY A 32 -2.87 -10.04 -0.05
C GLY A 32 -1.45 -10.50 0.24
N GLY A 33 -0.99 -10.29 1.49
CA GLY A 33 0.36 -10.55 1.93
C GLY A 33 0.88 -11.88 1.39
N GLY A 34 1.78 -11.81 0.40
CA GLY A 34 2.41 -13.00 -0.13
C GLY A 34 3.10 -13.72 1.02
N SER A 35 2.75 -14.98 1.23
CA SER A 35 3.42 -15.81 2.24
C SER A 35 4.91 -15.89 1.91
N VAL A 36 5.74 -15.28 2.75
CA VAL A 36 7.19 -15.26 2.65
C VAL A 36 7.73 -16.67 2.79
N ASN A 37 8.46 -17.13 1.77
CA ASN A 37 9.19 -18.39 1.83
C ASN A 37 10.41 -18.24 2.75
N LEU A 38 10.24 -18.62 4.03
CA LEU A 38 11.28 -18.46 5.05
C LEU A 38 12.59 -19.20 4.72
N ALA A 39 12.53 -20.27 3.92
CA ALA A 39 13.70 -21.05 3.54
C ALA A 39 14.64 -20.29 2.58
N SER A 40 14.11 -19.39 1.74
CA SER A 40 14.92 -18.54 0.86
C SER A 40 15.38 -17.24 1.51
N VAL A 41 14.75 -16.82 2.61
CA VAL A 41 15.06 -15.57 3.29
C VAL A 41 16.37 -15.64 4.07
N GLY A 42 16.65 -16.77 4.74
CA GLY A 42 17.86 -16.92 5.55
C GLY A 42 19.18 -16.80 4.78
N THR A 43 19.15 -16.97 3.46
CA THR A 43 20.31 -16.86 2.57
C THR A 43 20.30 -15.60 1.70
N SER A 44 19.32 -14.72 1.87
CA SER A 44 19.18 -13.49 1.11
C SER A 44 20.24 -12.45 1.49
N ALA A 45 20.53 -11.54 0.56
CA ALA A 45 21.39 -10.39 0.85
C ALA A 45 20.79 -9.52 1.97
N PRO A 46 21.63 -8.81 2.76
CA PRO A 46 21.13 -7.91 3.79
C PRO A 46 20.19 -6.83 3.23
N VAL A 47 19.12 -6.51 3.96
CA VAL A 47 18.13 -5.48 3.61
C VAL A 47 18.03 -4.49 4.77
N ALA A 48 18.18 -3.19 4.48
CA ALA A 48 18.18 -2.14 5.50
C ALA A 48 19.06 -2.40 6.75
N GLY A 49 20.16 -3.15 6.60
CA GLY A 49 21.06 -3.53 7.71
C GLY A 49 20.66 -4.80 8.48
N TYR A 50 19.58 -5.48 8.10
CA TYR A 50 19.15 -6.76 8.68
C TYR A 50 19.51 -7.93 7.76
N SER A 51 19.86 -9.09 8.33
CA SER A 51 20.30 -10.26 7.56
C SER A 51 20.00 -11.59 8.26
N GLY A 52 20.06 -12.70 7.53
CA GLY A 52 19.95 -14.06 8.08
C GLY A 52 18.71 -14.25 8.95
N ASP A 53 18.91 -14.70 10.20
CA ASP A 53 17.85 -14.97 11.17
C ASP A 53 16.94 -13.76 11.45
N GLN A 54 17.46 -12.53 11.36
CA GLN A 54 16.63 -11.33 11.53
C GLN A 54 15.59 -11.19 10.42
N LEU A 55 15.99 -11.47 9.17
CA LEU A 55 15.06 -11.46 8.05
C LEU A 55 14.09 -12.65 8.12
N VAL A 56 14.52 -13.81 8.62
CA VAL A 56 13.62 -14.95 8.88
C VAL A 56 12.56 -14.59 9.93
N ILE A 57 12.94 -13.88 10.98
CA ILE A 57 11.99 -13.37 11.99
C ILE A 57 11.04 -12.34 11.35
N ALA A 58 11.54 -11.39 10.55
CA ALA A 58 10.67 -10.46 9.83
C ALA A 58 9.70 -11.18 8.89
N GLY A 59 10.16 -12.17 8.12
CA GLY A 59 9.32 -13.01 7.29
C GLY A 59 8.24 -13.74 8.08
N THR A 60 8.57 -14.25 9.27
CA THR A 60 7.61 -14.88 10.18
C THR A 60 6.53 -13.89 10.64
N ILE A 61 6.89 -12.64 10.96
CA ILE A 61 5.94 -11.58 11.33
C ILE A 61 5.02 -11.23 10.16
N ILE A 62 5.58 -11.10 8.94
CA ILE A 62 4.81 -10.83 7.72
C ILE A 62 3.80 -11.95 7.46
N ASN A 63 4.22 -13.22 7.60
CA ASN A 63 3.34 -14.37 7.45
C ASN A 63 2.22 -14.38 8.50
N ALA A 64 2.50 -14.01 9.75
CA ALA A 64 1.47 -13.90 10.78
C ALA A 64 0.43 -12.82 10.45
N ALA A 65 0.85 -11.68 9.88
CA ALA A 65 -0.08 -10.65 9.41
C ALA A 65 -0.93 -11.16 8.23
N ALA A 66 -0.32 -11.86 7.28
CA ALA A 66 -1.03 -12.45 6.14
C ALA A 66 -2.05 -13.52 6.57
N GLU A 67 -1.70 -14.38 7.53
CA GLU A 67 -2.60 -15.39 8.08
C GLU A 67 -3.81 -14.79 8.83
N LEU A 68 -3.68 -13.56 9.33
CA LEU A 68 -4.76 -12.79 9.94
C LEU A 68 -5.51 -11.91 8.91
N GLU A 69 -5.19 -12.05 7.61
CA GLU A 69 -5.74 -11.24 6.51
C GLU A 69 -5.55 -9.72 6.71
N LEU A 70 -4.47 -9.35 7.42
CA LEU A 70 -4.13 -7.95 7.67
C LEU A 70 -3.29 -7.38 6.51
N ASP A 71 -3.43 -6.08 6.31
CA ASP A 71 -2.78 -5.38 5.21
C ASP A 71 -1.26 -5.22 5.42
N THR A 72 -0.58 -4.75 4.37
CA THR A 72 0.86 -4.47 4.43
C THR A 72 1.22 -3.47 5.52
N ARG A 73 0.31 -2.55 5.88
CA ARG A 73 0.55 -1.58 6.94
C ARG A 73 0.70 -2.27 8.30
N ALA A 74 -0.18 -3.23 8.62
CA ALA A 74 -0.06 -4.02 9.85
C ALA A 74 1.27 -4.79 9.91
N ALA A 75 1.68 -5.40 8.79
CA ALA A 75 2.97 -6.09 8.69
C ALA A 75 4.15 -5.13 8.92
N VAL A 76 4.14 -3.94 8.31
CA VAL A 76 5.18 -2.91 8.51
C VAL A 76 5.23 -2.44 9.97
N ILE A 77 4.08 -2.17 10.61
CA ILE A 77 4.02 -1.77 12.02
C ILE A 77 4.60 -2.86 12.92
N ALA A 78 4.25 -4.13 12.68
CA ALA A 78 4.76 -5.24 13.48
C ALA A 78 6.27 -5.47 13.27
N VAL A 79 6.76 -5.40 12.03
CA VAL A 79 8.22 -5.50 11.75
C VAL A 79 8.98 -4.34 12.38
N MET A 80 8.49 -3.10 12.25
CA MET A 80 9.07 -1.91 12.88
C MET A 80 9.14 -2.06 14.41
N THR A 81 8.09 -2.61 15.02
CA THR A 81 8.07 -2.86 16.47
C THR A 81 9.13 -3.89 16.85
N GLY A 82 9.19 -5.04 16.16
CA GLY A 82 10.22 -6.05 16.41
C GLY A 82 11.66 -5.55 16.20
N MET A 83 11.87 -4.60 15.30
CA MET A 83 13.16 -3.89 15.14
C MET A 83 13.50 -3.07 16.38
N GLY A 84 12.54 -2.31 16.92
CA GLY A 84 12.74 -1.50 18.12
C GLY A 84 12.99 -2.31 19.38
N GLU A 85 12.23 -3.39 19.56
CA GLU A 85 12.27 -4.21 20.78
C GLU A 85 13.51 -5.09 20.87
N SER A 86 13.92 -5.69 19.74
CA SER A 86 14.93 -6.75 19.78
C SER A 86 15.90 -6.74 18.60
N SER A 87 15.81 -5.72 17.73
CA SER A 87 16.47 -5.76 16.41
C SER A 87 16.09 -7.02 15.62
N LEU A 88 14.82 -7.43 15.69
CA LEU A 88 14.29 -8.67 15.09
C LEU A 88 15.01 -9.94 15.58
N ARG A 89 15.25 -10.06 16.89
CA ARG A 89 15.88 -11.24 17.50
C ARG A 89 14.96 -11.86 18.53
N ASN A 90 14.88 -13.18 18.53
CA ASN A 90 14.05 -13.89 19.50
C ASN A 90 14.83 -14.09 20.82
N LEU A 91 14.84 -13.06 21.67
CA LEU A 91 15.63 -13.04 22.90
C LEU A 91 14.93 -13.81 24.03
N ASN A 92 15.67 -14.60 24.80
CA ASN A 92 15.13 -15.33 25.96
C ASN A 92 15.20 -14.56 27.29
N HIS A 93 15.62 -13.30 27.21
CA HIS A 93 15.81 -12.35 28.30
C HIS A 93 15.31 -10.97 27.87
N GLY A 94 15.10 -10.12 28.87
CA GLY A 94 14.64 -8.74 28.71
C GLY A 94 15.80 -7.76 28.64
N ASP A 95 15.50 -6.52 28.29
CA ASP A 95 16.35 -5.35 28.50
C ASP A 95 16.14 -4.68 29.87
N ALA A 96 15.00 -4.94 30.51
CA ALA A 96 14.65 -4.46 31.84
C ALA A 96 15.49 -5.11 32.96
N VAL A 97 15.63 -4.38 34.06
CA VAL A 97 16.35 -4.81 35.28
C VAL A 97 15.79 -6.12 35.86
N ASP A 98 14.52 -6.44 35.57
CA ASP A 98 13.85 -7.66 36.05
C ASP A 98 13.84 -8.84 35.05
N ASN A 99 14.31 -8.66 33.80
CA ASN A 99 14.39 -9.70 32.77
C ASN A 99 13.07 -10.44 32.45
N THR A 100 11.92 -9.82 32.71
CA THR A 100 10.60 -10.50 32.62
C THR A 100 9.98 -10.53 31.22
N THR A 101 10.36 -9.56 30.37
CA THR A 101 9.97 -9.47 28.96
C THR A 101 10.88 -10.34 28.09
N ILE A 102 10.31 -11.01 27.09
CA ILE A 102 11.06 -11.91 26.20
C ILE A 102 10.51 -11.91 24.77
N GLY A 103 11.26 -12.53 23.87
CA GLY A 103 10.89 -12.74 22.49
C GLY A 103 11.16 -11.52 21.62
N VAL A 104 10.77 -11.62 20.35
CA VAL A 104 11.01 -10.59 19.33
C VAL A 104 10.33 -9.25 19.65
N PHE A 105 9.22 -9.27 20.37
CA PHE A 105 8.48 -8.07 20.80
C PHE A 105 8.69 -7.71 22.27
N GLN A 106 9.62 -8.37 22.98
CA GLN A 106 9.84 -8.15 24.42
C GLN A 106 8.52 -8.16 25.23
N GLN A 107 7.73 -9.21 25.05
CA GLN A 107 6.38 -9.32 25.64
C GLN A 107 6.43 -9.82 27.08
N GLY A 108 5.60 -9.22 27.95
CA GLY A 108 5.35 -9.65 29.33
C GLY A 108 4.37 -10.83 29.44
N GLU A 109 4.14 -11.34 30.65
CA GLU A 109 3.28 -12.51 30.89
C GLU A 109 1.81 -12.31 30.47
N ASP A 110 1.35 -11.07 30.36
CA ASP A 110 0.01 -10.69 29.91
C ASP A 110 -0.26 -11.06 28.43
N TYR A 111 0.80 -11.27 27.64
CA TYR A 111 0.71 -11.80 26.28
C TYR A 111 0.55 -13.32 26.22
N GLY A 112 0.72 -14.03 27.35
CA GLY A 112 0.51 -15.47 27.47
C GLY A 112 1.72 -16.26 27.98
N PRO A 113 1.65 -17.60 27.90
CA PRO A 113 2.69 -18.50 28.38
C PRO A 113 4.06 -18.19 27.79
N ARG A 114 5.12 -18.45 28.56
CA ARG A 114 6.52 -18.25 28.13
C ARG A 114 6.83 -18.89 26.76
N ALA A 115 6.30 -20.08 26.50
CA ALA A 115 6.51 -20.79 25.24
C ALA A 115 5.92 -20.03 24.03
N ASP A 116 4.78 -19.36 24.21
CA ASP A 116 4.13 -18.61 23.13
C ASP A 116 4.86 -17.29 22.85
N ARG A 117 5.37 -16.64 23.90
CA ARG A 117 6.17 -15.41 23.77
C ARG A 117 7.55 -15.66 23.12
N LEU A 118 8.09 -16.87 23.25
CA LEU A 118 9.33 -17.30 22.57
C LEU A 118 9.10 -17.95 21.20
N ASP A 119 7.86 -18.07 20.75
CA ASP A 119 7.54 -18.46 19.39
C ASP A 119 7.27 -17.19 18.57
N PRO A 120 8.15 -16.81 17.62
CA PRO A 120 8.01 -15.55 16.89
C PRO A 120 6.67 -15.41 16.15
N LYS A 121 6.09 -16.52 15.67
CA LYS A 121 4.79 -16.50 14.99
C LYS A 121 3.69 -16.19 15.98
N LYS A 122 3.65 -16.88 17.12
CA LYS A 122 2.62 -16.65 18.16
C LYS A 122 2.75 -15.26 18.79
N ALA A 123 3.97 -14.82 19.07
CA ALA A 123 4.24 -13.48 19.58
C ALA A 123 3.75 -12.39 18.60
N ALA A 124 3.99 -12.58 17.29
CA ALA A 124 3.49 -11.69 16.24
C ALA A 124 1.96 -11.70 16.15
N THR A 125 1.33 -12.88 16.16
CA THR A 125 -0.14 -13.01 16.17
C THR A 125 -0.75 -12.28 17.37
N ALA A 126 -0.15 -12.40 18.56
CA ALA A 126 -0.62 -11.72 19.76
C ALA A 126 -0.50 -10.19 19.63
N PHE A 127 0.64 -9.68 19.13
CA PHE A 127 0.82 -8.25 18.86
C PHE A 127 -0.20 -7.73 17.85
N LEU A 128 -0.36 -8.40 16.71
CA LEU A 128 -1.25 -7.99 15.63
C LEU A 128 -2.73 -8.01 16.06
N THR A 129 -3.11 -9.00 16.88
CA THR A 129 -4.47 -9.08 17.44
C THR A 129 -4.78 -7.90 18.36
N ARG A 130 -3.79 -7.41 19.13
CA ARG A 130 -3.93 -6.19 19.93
C ARG A 130 -3.92 -4.93 19.06
N LEU A 131 -3.05 -4.87 18.04
CA LEU A 131 -2.97 -3.74 17.11
C LEU A 131 -4.33 -3.42 16.48
N VAL A 132 -5.05 -4.43 15.99
CA VAL A 132 -6.35 -4.21 15.34
C VAL A 132 -7.45 -3.74 16.31
N GLN A 133 -7.23 -3.88 17.62
CA GLN A 133 -8.14 -3.37 18.65
C GLN A 133 -7.86 -1.90 19.01
N VAL A 134 -6.72 -1.34 18.60
CA VAL A 134 -6.39 0.08 18.82
C VAL A 134 -7.25 0.96 17.90
N PRO A 135 -8.11 1.84 18.44
CA PRO A 135 -8.94 2.71 17.61
C PRO A 135 -8.09 3.63 16.73
N GLY A 136 -8.33 3.61 15.41
CA GLY A 136 -7.62 4.47 14.46
C GLY A 136 -6.22 3.99 14.05
N TRP A 137 -5.79 2.79 14.45
CA TRP A 137 -4.47 2.25 14.12
C TRP A 137 -4.11 2.30 12.61
N ALA A 138 -5.12 2.09 11.76
CA ALA A 138 -4.96 2.07 10.31
C ALA A 138 -4.58 3.43 9.70
N THR A 139 -4.87 4.54 10.39
CA THR A 139 -4.63 5.91 9.91
C THR A 139 -3.67 6.70 10.79
N MET A 140 -3.44 6.28 12.03
CA MET A 140 -2.52 6.94 12.95
C MET A 140 -1.04 6.73 12.56
N PRO A 141 -0.12 7.63 12.96
CA PRO A 141 1.32 7.43 12.75
C PRO A 141 1.79 6.04 13.23
N PRO A 142 2.61 5.32 12.45
CA PRO A 142 3.02 3.95 12.77
C PRO A 142 3.62 3.78 14.17
N SER A 143 4.50 4.71 14.59
CA SER A 143 5.10 4.67 15.93
C SER A 143 4.07 4.78 17.03
N LEU A 144 3.05 5.63 16.85
CA LEU A 144 1.95 5.76 17.80
C LEU A 144 1.12 4.49 17.86
N ALA A 145 0.83 3.85 16.71
CA ALA A 145 0.11 2.58 16.69
C ALA A 145 0.86 1.47 17.45
N ALA A 146 2.18 1.37 17.25
CA ALA A 146 3.02 0.43 17.97
C ALA A 146 3.10 0.77 19.47
N HIS A 147 3.20 2.05 19.82
CA HIS A 147 3.20 2.53 21.20
C HIS A 147 1.89 2.20 21.93
N GLU A 148 0.73 2.36 21.30
CA GLU A 148 -0.56 2.00 21.92
C GLU A 148 -0.67 0.50 22.24
N VAL A 149 0.02 -0.36 21.49
CA VAL A 149 0.07 -1.81 21.76
C VAL A 149 1.10 -2.16 22.83
N GLN A 150 2.29 -1.56 22.77
CA GLN A 150 3.43 -1.92 23.62
C GLN A 150 3.48 -1.12 24.93
N ILE A 151 2.86 0.06 24.95
CA ILE A 151 2.76 0.97 26.10
C ILE A 151 4.15 1.29 26.68
N ASN A 152 5.09 1.67 25.81
CA ASN A 152 6.43 2.10 26.21
C ASN A 152 6.42 3.57 26.71
N GLN A 153 7.56 4.11 27.15
CA GLN A 153 7.61 5.49 27.69
C GLN A 153 7.63 6.59 26.63
N ASP A 154 8.03 6.28 25.40
CA ASP A 154 8.27 7.25 24.32
C ASP A 154 7.40 6.91 23.09
N PRO A 155 6.32 7.69 22.83
CA PRO A 155 5.44 7.46 21.68
C PRO A 155 6.16 7.45 20.33
N ASP A 156 7.30 8.13 20.22
CA ASP A 156 8.10 8.23 19.00
C ASP A 156 9.26 7.23 18.93
N HIS A 157 9.38 6.33 19.91
CA HIS A 157 10.48 5.36 20.03
C HIS A 157 10.73 4.58 18.73
N TYR A 158 9.64 4.18 18.03
CA TYR A 158 9.74 3.35 16.84
C TYR A 158 9.94 4.13 15.54
N THR A 159 9.74 5.45 15.54
CA THR A 159 9.76 6.30 14.34
C THR A 159 11.01 6.09 13.49
N LYS A 160 12.17 5.94 14.12
CA LYS A 160 13.46 5.74 13.42
C LYS A 160 13.56 4.40 12.66
N PHE A 161 12.78 3.39 13.02
CA PHE A 161 12.79 2.07 12.39
C PHE A 161 11.81 1.96 11.22
N TYR A 162 10.84 2.89 11.10
CA TYR A 162 9.80 2.82 10.09
C TYR A 162 10.34 2.71 8.64
N PRO A 163 11.33 3.52 8.20
CA PRO A 163 11.87 3.40 6.84
C PRO A 163 12.50 2.02 6.56
N ALA A 164 13.25 1.48 7.53
CA ALA A 164 13.87 0.16 7.41
C ALA A 164 12.83 -0.97 7.39
N ALA A 165 11.77 -0.85 8.20
CA ALA A 165 10.68 -1.82 8.21
C ALA A 165 9.92 -1.87 6.88
N VAL A 166 9.68 -0.72 6.26
CA VAL A 166 9.10 -0.64 4.91
C VAL A 166 9.98 -1.37 3.90
N GLU A 167 11.29 -1.09 3.89
CA GLU A 167 12.26 -1.72 2.96
C GLU A 167 12.31 -3.24 3.16
N VAL A 168 12.35 -3.72 4.40
CA VAL A 168 12.35 -5.16 4.72
C VAL A 168 11.05 -5.83 4.29
N VAL A 169 9.88 -5.27 4.64
CA VAL A 169 8.60 -5.86 4.23
C VAL A 169 8.50 -5.92 2.72
N GLN A 170 8.83 -4.83 2.01
CA GLN A 170 8.81 -4.78 0.56
C GLN A 170 9.75 -5.84 -0.06
N ALA A 171 10.99 -5.93 0.40
CA ALA A 171 11.96 -6.89 -0.14
C ALA A 171 11.50 -8.35 0.06
N LEU A 172 10.97 -8.67 1.24
CA LEU A 172 10.54 -10.03 1.57
C LEU A 172 9.24 -10.42 0.88
N THR A 173 8.27 -9.51 0.75
CA THR A 173 7.03 -9.80 0.01
C THR A 173 7.25 -9.84 -1.48
N SER A 174 8.20 -9.04 -2.02
CA SER A 174 8.59 -9.11 -3.44
C SER A 174 9.28 -10.43 -3.78
N SER A 175 10.07 -10.99 -2.85
CA SER A 175 10.75 -12.29 -3.03
C SER A 175 9.81 -13.49 -2.82
N ALA A 176 8.76 -13.31 -2.01
CA ALA A 176 7.70 -14.30 -1.75
C ALA A 176 6.79 -14.51 -2.95
N SER A 177 6.51 -13.41 -3.65
CA SER A 177 5.78 -13.42 -4.90
C SER A 177 6.75 -13.62 -6.06
N GLY A 178 6.97 -14.86 -6.48
CA GLY A 178 7.19 -15.09 -7.90
C GLY A 178 5.98 -14.52 -8.67
N GLY A 179 6.03 -13.25 -9.05
CA GLY A 179 5.07 -12.62 -9.98
C GLY A 179 4.19 -11.44 -9.52
N ALA A 180 4.31 -10.84 -8.32
CA ALA A 180 3.43 -9.71 -7.94
C ALA A 180 4.08 -8.32 -8.08
N CYS A 181 5.38 -8.18 -7.83
CA CYS A 181 6.17 -6.99 -8.20
C CYS A 181 6.89 -7.12 -9.55
N SER A 182 6.81 -8.29 -10.19
CA SER A 182 7.18 -8.42 -11.60
C SER A 182 5.99 -7.94 -12.43
N VAL A 183 6.17 -6.79 -13.05
CA VAL A 183 5.22 -6.25 -14.01
C VAL A 183 5.85 -6.44 -15.38
N GLY A 184 5.23 -7.26 -16.23
CA GLY A 184 5.75 -7.56 -17.56
C GLY A 184 5.93 -6.30 -18.40
N GLY A 185 6.80 -6.36 -19.40
CA GLY A 185 7.03 -5.27 -20.36
C GLY A 185 6.12 -5.31 -21.60
N ASP A 186 5.11 -6.18 -21.61
CA ASP A 186 4.17 -6.29 -22.72
C ASP A 186 3.02 -5.29 -22.53
N SER A 187 3.03 -4.21 -23.32
CA SER A 187 2.03 -3.15 -23.23
C SER A 187 0.60 -3.65 -23.45
N GLN A 188 0.40 -4.65 -24.32
CA GLN A 188 -0.93 -5.16 -24.62
C GLN A 188 -1.48 -5.97 -23.43
N ALA A 189 -0.65 -6.81 -22.82
CA ALA A 189 -1.03 -7.57 -21.62
C ALA A 189 -1.35 -6.65 -20.43
N LEU A 190 -0.53 -5.61 -20.22
CA LEU A 190 -0.79 -4.61 -19.17
C LEU A 190 -2.09 -3.86 -19.40
N ALA A 191 -2.35 -3.42 -20.63
CA ALA A 191 -3.59 -2.75 -20.97
C ALA A 191 -4.81 -3.67 -20.80
N GLN A 192 -4.70 -4.96 -21.13
CA GLN A 192 -5.77 -5.95 -20.89
C GLN A 192 -6.06 -6.13 -19.39
N GLU A 193 -5.04 -6.11 -18.54
CA GLU A 193 -5.22 -6.12 -17.09
C GLU A 193 -5.95 -4.86 -16.60
N LEU A 194 -5.57 -3.69 -17.11
CA LEU A 194 -6.24 -2.42 -16.79
C LEU A 194 -7.71 -2.41 -17.28
N MET A 195 -8.00 -2.98 -18.45
CA MET A 195 -9.37 -3.12 -18.95
C MET A 195 -10.20 -4.07 -18.08
N THR A 196 -9.59 -5.14 -17.56
CA THR A 196 -10.25 -6.04 -16.60
C THR A 196 -10.56 -5.31 -15.30
N ALA A 197 -9.60 -4.53 -14.77
CA ALA A 197 -9.80 -3.71 -13.59
C ALA A 197 -10.89 -2.64 -13.79
N ALA A 198 -10.98 -2.05 -14.99
CA ALA A 198 -12.05 -1.11 -15.32
C ALA A 198 -13.42 -1.81 -15.36
N GLY A 199 -13.50 -3.01 -15.96
CA GLY A 199 -14.72 -3.83 -15.97
C GLY A 199 -15.21 -4.24 -14.57
N ASN A 200 -14.27 -4.42 -13.63
CA ASN A 200 -14.57 -4.71 -12.23
C ASN A 200 -14.87 -3.46 -11.38
N GLY A 201 -14.80 -2.26 -11.96
CA GLY A 201 -15.01 -0.98 -11.25
C GLY A 201 -13.83 -0.54 -10.37
N GLN A 202 -12.71 -1.28 -10.41
CA GLN A 202 -11.47 -1.00 -9.68
C GLN A 202 -10.66 0.13 -10.33
N LEU A 203 -10.68 0.26 -11.67
CA LEU A 203 -10.11 1.41 -12.38
C LEU A 203 -11.24 2.33 -12.88
N ARG A 204 -11.17 3.61 -12.55
CA ARG A 204 -12.10 4.64 -13.03
C ARG A 204 -11.33 5.77 -13.70
N VAL A 205 -11.70 6.07 -14.94
CA VAL A 205 -11.07 7.15 -15.71
C VAL A 205 -12.07 8.29 -15.88
N LEU A 206 -11.68 9.53 -15.56
CA LEU A 206 -12.61 10.68 -15.57
C LEU A 206 -13.08 11.07 -16.97
N GLU A 207 -12.22 10.93 -17.96
CA GLU A 207 -12.50 11.27 -19.35
C GLU A 207 -12.50 9.96 -20.18
N PRO A 208 -13.64 9.57 -20.77
CA PRO A 208 -13.77 8.31 -21.51
C PRO A 208 -12.74 8.11 -22.62
N ARG A 209 -12.25 9.19 -23.24
CA ARG A 209 -11.22 9.10 -24.29
C ARG A 209 -9.88 8.58 -23.79
N TYR A 210 -9.57 8.70 -22.49
CA TYR A 210 -8.38 8.06 -21.91
C TYR A 210 -8.58 6.56 -21.71
N LEU A 211 -9.80 6.10 -21.40
CA LEU A 211 -10.11 4.67 -21.38
C LEU A 211 -10.02 4.05 -22.78
N ALA A 212 -10.49 4.78 -23.81
CA ALA A 212 -10.37 4.33 -25.20
C ALA A 212 -8.90 4.13 -25.63
N GLN A 213 -7.96 4.93 -25.13
CA GLN A 213 -6.53 4.71 -25.38
C GLN A 213 -6.02 3.39 -24.79
N ILE A 214 -6.47 3.04 -23.58
CA ILE A 214 -6.13 1.75 -22.95
C ILE A 214 -6.75 0.60 -23.75
N GLU A 215 -8.00 0.76 -24.22
CA GLU A 215 -8.69 -0.20 -25.07
C GLU A 215 -7.94 -0.45 -26.39
N ASP A 216 -7.51 0.61 -27.07
CA ASP A 216 -6.71 0.52 -28.30
C ASP A 216 -5.41 -0.27 -28.07
N VAL A 217 -4.69 0.03 -26.98
CA VAL A 217 -3.46 -0.70 -26.62
C VAL A 217 -3.76 -2.17 -26.29
N ALA A 218 -4.84 -2.46 -25.55
CA ALA A 218 -5.26 -3.82 -25.21
C ALA A 218 -5.66 -4.66 -26.44
N ALA A 219 -6.19 -4.00 -27.46
CA ALA A 219 -6.51 -4.58 -28.77
C ALA A 219 -5.29 -4.67 -29.72
N GLY A 220 -4.12 -4.17 -29.32
CA GLY A 220 -2.92 -4.09 -30.16
C GLY A 220 -3.04 -3.08 -31.31
N GLN A 221 -3.99 -2.15 -31.23
CA GLN A 221 -4.23 -1.12 -32.24
C GLN A 221 -3.25 0.05 -32.08
N LYS A 222 -2.67 0.49 -33.20
CA LYS A 222 -1.78 1.65 -33.23
C LYS A 222 -2.54 2.87 -33.75
N VAL A 223 -3.05 3.68 -32.83
CA VAL A 223 -3.72 4.94 -33.17
C VAL A 223 -2.71 6.10 -33.08
N PRO A 224 -2.57 6.94 -34.14
CA PRO A 224 -1.60 8.03 -34.16
C PRO A 224 -1.75 8.98 -32.96
N ASN A 225 -0.64 9.25 -32.25
CA ASN A 225 -0.59 10.08 -31.03
C ASN A 225 -1.42 9.57 -29.84
N CYS A 226 -1.89 8.33 -29.87
CA CYS A 226 -2.73 7.73 -28.82
C CYS A 226 -2.07 6.56 -28.08
N GLY A 227 -0.77 6.35 -28.29
CA GLY A 227 -0.01 5.38 -27.52
C GLY A 227 0.14 5.80 -26.05
N ILE A 228 0.27 4.81 -25.17
CA ILE A 228 0.65 4.98 -23.77
C ILE A 228 2.00 4.31 -23.58
N ASP A 229 2.95 4.99 -22.92
CA ASP A 229 4.24 4.40 -22.62
C ASP A 229 4.07 3.14 -21.76
N VAL A 230 4.86 2.10 -22.05
CA VAL A 230 4.79 0.84 -21.29
C VAL A 230 5.01 1.09 -19.80
N SER A 231 5.90 2.00 -19.42
CA SER A 231 6.18 2.32 -18.02
C SER A 231 4.99 2.97 -17.34
N ILE A 232 4.21 3.79 -18.08
CA ILE A 232 2.96 4.37 -17.57
C ILE A 232 1.91 3.27 -17.36
N LEU A 233 1.78 2.32 -18.29
CA LEU A 233 0.91 1.16 -18.11
C LEU A 233 1.33 0.33 -16.89
N GLN A 234 2.64 0.11 -16.71
CA GLN A 234 3.19 -0.61 -15.55
C GLN A 234 2.86 0.11 -14.24
N ILE A 235 3.00 1.43 -14.18
CA ILE A 235 2.64 2.26 -13.00
C ILE A 235 1.15 2.15 -12.70
N MET A 236 0.30 2.23 -13.72
CA MET A 236 -1.15 2.08 -13.55
C MET A 236 -1.51 0.67 -13.04
N VAL A 237 -0.86 -0.37 -13.56
CA VAL A 237 -1.06 -1.76 -13.09
C VAL A 237 -0.60 -1.91 -11.64
N LEU A 238 0.55 -1.36 -11.27
CA LEU A 238 1.02 -1.36 -9.87
C LEU A 238 0.04 -0.64 -8.95
N ALA A 239 -0.52 0.51 -9.37
CA ALA A 239 -1.55 1.19 -8.60
C ALA A 239 -2.80 0.32 -8.47
N VAL A 240 -3.32 -0.25 -9.55
CA VAL A 240 -4.50 -1.12 -9.53
C VAL A 240 -4.28 -2.30 -8.60
N ARG A 241 -3.13 -2.98 -8.65
CA ARG A 241 -2.82 -4.10 -7.74
C ARG A 241 -2.76 -3.66 -6.27
N SER A 242 -2.27 -2.44 -6.01
CA SER A 242 -1.96 -1.96 -4.65
C SER A 242 -3.12 -1.27 -3.92
N PHE A 243 -4.15 -0.84 -4.65
CA PHE A 243 -5.28 -0.09 -4.10
C PHE A 243 -6.62 -0.68 -4.56
N GLU A 244 -7.60 -0.70 -3.65
CA GLU A 244 -8.94 -1.25 -3.91
C GLU A 244 -9.66 -0.54 -5.07
N THR A 245 -9.45 0.76 -5.22
CA THR A 245 -9.93 1.55 -6.35
C THR A 245 -8.88 2.55 -6.80
N VAL A 246 -8.77 2.78 -8.09
CA VAL A 246 -7.83 3.73 -8.70
C VAL A 246 -8.59 4.66 -9.63
N GLY A 247 -8.43 5.96 -9.40
CA GLY A 247 -8.99 7.04 -10.21
C GLY A 247 -7.90 7.71 -11.05
N VAL A 248 -8.04 7.69 -12.37
CA VAL A 248 -7.14 8.35 -13.32
C VAL A 248 -7.86 9.50 -14.03
N SER A 249 -7.20 10.66 -14.10
CA SER A 249 -7.75 11.89 -14.65
C SER A 249 -7.10 12.32 -15.95
N ASP A 250 -5.82 12.00 -16.18
CA ASP A 250 -5.10 12.34 -17.42
C ASP A 250 -4.05 11.27 -17.77
N ILE A 251 -3.84 11.01 -19.05
CA ILE A 251 -2.87 10.03 -19.60
C ILE A 251 -2.18 10.60 -20.85
N ASN A 252 -2.79 10.51 -22.03
CA ASN A 252 -2.25 11.08 -23.27
C ASN A 252 -3.15 12.19 -23.79
N ARG A 253 -2.79 13.44 -23.49
CA ARG A 253 -3.49 14.62 -23.98
C ARG A 253 -3.30 14.87 -25.47
N LYS A 254 -2.17 14.43 -26.04
CA LYS A 254 -1.94 14.57 -27.49
C LYS A 254 -2.98 13.81 -28.29
N CYS A 255 -3.40 12.65 -27.79
CA CYS A 255 -4.50 11.87 -28.35
C CYS A 255 -5.84 12.61 -28.29
N THR A 256 -6.14 13.23 -27.15
CA THR A 256 -7.43 13.90 -26.91
C THR A 256 -7.50 15.33 -27.48
N GLY A 257 -6.36 15.88 -27.92
CA GLY A 257 -6.21 17.28 -28.33
C GLY A 257 -6.29 18.28 -27.17
N SER A 258 -6.30 17.80 -25.92
CA SER A 258 -6.39 18.66 -24.73
C SER A 258 -5.10 19.47 -24.53
N GLN A 259 -5.23 20.77 -24.27
CA GLN A 259 -4.10 21.66 -23.96
C GLN A 259 -4.17 22.20 -22.53
N LEU A 260 -4.88 21.52 -21.63
CA LEU A 260 -4.96 21.89 -20.22
C LEU A 260 -3.56 21.86 -19.55
N GLY A 261 -3.43 22.56 -18.43
CA GLY A 261 -2.18 22.67 -17.69
C GLY A 261 -1.06 23.32 -18.51
N ALA A 262 0.12 22.68 -18.53
CA ALA A 262 1.29 23.16 -19.29
C ALA A 262 1.15 23.02 -20.84
N GLY A 263 -0.04 22.67 -21.34
CA GLY A 263 -0.33 22.58 -22.77
C GLY A 263 0.64 21.64 -23.49
N THR A 264 1.22 22.13 -24.60
CA THR A 264 2.14 21.34 -25.43
C THR A 264 3.50 21.07 -24.80
N GLY A 265 3.82 21.70 -23.66
CA GLY A 265 5.03 21.46 -22.88
C GLY A 265 4.89 20.35 -21.83
N SER A 266 3.71 19.80 -21.66
CA SER A 266 3.43 18.76 -20.66
C SER A 266 3.92 17.37 -21.09
N SER A 267 4.33 16.53 -20.13
CA SER A 267 4.60 15.10 -20.32
C SER A 267 3.40 14.30 -20.85
N HIS A 268 2.16 14.79 -20.70
CA HIS A 268 0.99 14.21 -21.37
C HIS A 268 0.94 14.49 -22.88
N TRP A 269 1.79 15.39 -23.39
CA TRP A 269 1.79 15.87 -24.78
C TRP A 269 3.11 15.64 -25.54
N ILE A 270 4.25 15.91 -24.90
CA ILE A 270 5.56 15.78 -25.54
C ILE A 270 5.88 14.34 -25.91
N GLU A 271 6.82 14.15 -26.84
CA GLU A 271 7.26 12.83 -27.34
C GLU A 271 6.14 11.93 -27.92
N GLY A 272 5.02 12.51 -28.36
CA GLY A 272 3.88 11.71 -28.84
C GLY A 272 2.77 11.52 -27.81
N GLY A 273 2.98 12.03 -26.59
CA GLY A 273 2.08 11.91 -25.44
C GLY A 273 2.15 10.55 -24.76
N GLY A 274 1.41 10.39 -23.67
CA GLY A 274 1.34 9.12 -22.93
C GLY A 274 2.59 8.82 -22.09
N LYS A 275 3.37 9.85 -21.73
CA LYS A 275 4.56 9.76 -20.86
C LYS A 275 4.27 10.15 -19.41
N ALA A 276 3.00 10.36 -19.06
CA ALA A 276 2.56 10.77 -17.73
C ALA A 276 1.20 10.16 -17.38
N VAL A 277 0.89 10.13 -16.09
CA VAL A 277 -0.41 9.77 -15.54
C VAL A 277 -0.75 10.66 -14.36
N ASP A 278 -1.99 11.16 -14.33
CA ASP A 278 -2.55 11.92 -13.22
C ASP A 278 -3.56 11.07 -12.47
N PHE A 279 -3.24 10.66 -11.24
CA PHE A 279 -4.19 9.96 -10.37
C PHE A 279 -5.00 10.98 -9.57
N TYR A 280 -6.34 10.94 -9.65
CA TYR A 280 -7.19 11.80 -8.83
C TYR A 280 -7.69 11.10 -7.56
N ALA A 281 -7.67 9.76 -7.52
CA ALA A 281 -8.09 9.00 -6.34
C ALA A 281 -7.36 7.66 -6.20
N LEU A 282 -7.10 7.22 -4.97
CA LEU A 282 -6.62 5.87 -4.64
C LEU A 282 -7.31 5.37 -3.36
N GLY A 283 -7.81 4.13 -3.37
CA GLY A 283 -8.54 3.53 -2.25
C GLY A 283 -9.67 4.43 -1.71
N GLY A 284 -10.47 5.00 -2.61
CA GLY A 284 -11.53 5.96 -2.27
C GLY A 284 -11.08 7.35 -1.80
N THR A 285 -9.78 7.60 -1.65
CA THR A 285 -9.23 8.89 -1.20
C THR A 285 -8.88 9.77 -2.39
N ILE A 286 -9.39 11.01 -2.41
CA ILE A 286 -8.99 12.01 -3.42
C ILE A 286 -7.55 12.45 -3.16
N LEU A 287 -6.75 12.51 -4.21
CA LEU A 287 -5.33 12.82 -4.10
C LEU A 287 -5.05 14.31 -4.16
N THR A 288 -4.07 14.73 -3.37
CA THR A 288 -3.54 16.10 -3.36
C THR A 288 -2.03 16.15 -3.50
N GLY A 289 -1.38 14.98 -3.53
CA GLY A 289 0.06 14.84 -3.42
C GLY A 289 0.59 14.89 -1.98
N THR A 290 -0.25 15.22 -1.00
CA THR A 290 0.09 15.29 0.44
C THR A 290 -0.55 14.18 1.29
N ASP A 291 -1.60 13.56 0.74
CA ASP A 291 -2.39 12.56 1.44
C ASP A 291 -1.64 11.22 1.58
N PRO A 292 -2.02 10.38 2.56
CA PRO A 292 -1.32 9.12 2.82
C PRO A 292 -1.26 8.16 1.61
N GLN A 293 -2.25 8.18 0.72
CA GLN A 293 -2.27 7.30 -0.44
C GLN A 293 -1.30 7.79 -1.53
N SER A 294 -1.21 9.12 -1.72
CA SER A 294 -0.18 9.73 -2.55
C SER A 294 1.21 9.34 -2.05
N ILE A 295 1.50 9.53 -0.76
CA ILE A 295 2.82 9.21 -0.21
C ILE A 295 3.12 7.71 -0.35
N ARG A 296 2.14 6.85 -0.12
CA ARG A 296 2.27 5.39 -0.29
C ARG A 296 2.62 5.01 -1.73
N LEU A 297 1.91 5.55 -2.73
CA LEU A 297 2.20 5.27 -4.14
C LEU A 297 3.59 5.78 -4.52
N ILE A 298 3.96 6.98 -4.09
CA ILE A 298 5.30 7.56 -4.35
C ILE A 298 6.41 6.68 -3.76
N SER A 299 6.28 6.29 -2.49
CA SER A 299 7.27 5.45 -1.81
C SER A 299 7.38 4.06 -2.43
N MET A 300 6.27 3.50 -2.94
CA MET A 300 6.29 2.23 -3.65
C MET A 300 7.01 2.32 -4.99
N LEU A 301 6.80 3.41 -5.73
CA LEU A 301 7.35 3.58 -7.08
C LEU A 301 8.81 4.01 -7.06
N ASP A 302 9.21 4.95 -6.19
CA ASP A 302 10.55 5.57 -6.25
C ASP A 302 11.71 4.57 -6.42
N PRO A 303 11.79 3.45 -5.68
CA PRO A 303 12.89 2.49 -5.85
C PRO A 303 12.99 1.86 -7.25
N ILE A 304 11.87 1.74 -7.97
CA ILE A 304 11.80 1.10 -9.29
C ILE A 304 11.76 2.11 -10.44
N MET A 305 11.55 3.40 -10.17
CA MET A 305 11.52 4.43 -11.20
C MET A 305 12.91 4.62 -11.83
N PRO A 306 13.03 4.76 -13.16
CA PRO A 306 14.29 5.12 -13.78
C PRO A 306 14.69 6.56 -13.43
N ALA A 307 16.00 6.81 -13.37
CA ALA A 307 16.53 8.14 -13.08
C ALA A 307 16.02 9.18 -14.10
N GLY A 308 15.55 10.31 -13.59
CA GLY A 308 14.96 11.39 -14.39
C GLY A 308 13.44 11.33 -14.48
N SER A 309 12.81 10.30 -13.92
CA SER A 309 11.37 10.31 -13.63
C SER A 309 11.01 11.46 -12.69
N ARG A 310 9.76 11.90 -12.71
CA ARG A 310 9.31 13.02 -11.89
C ARG A 310 7.97 12.77 -11.25
N VAL A 311 7.75 13.49 -10.15
CA VAL A 311 6.48 13.50 -9.40
C VAL A 311 6.10 14.94 -9.07
N GLY A 312 4.84 15.29 -9.30
CA GLY A 312 4.33 16.64 -9.06
C GLY A 312 4.02 16.93 -7.59
N GLN A 313 3.40 18.09 -7.34
CA GLN A 313 2.84 18.51 -6.05
C GLN A 313 3.86 18.73 -4.92
N VAL A 314 5.12 19.05 -5.26
CA VAL A 314 6.17 19.28 -4.24
C VAL A 314 5.83 20.43 -3.31
N GLN A 315 5.28 21.52 -3.85
CA GLN A 315 4.92 22.70 -3.09
C GLN A 315 3.76 22.43 -2.13
N CYS A 316 2.84 21.54 -2.51
CA CYS A 316 1.74 21.10 -1.64
C CYS A 316 2.30 20.31 -0.44
N ARG A 317 3.25 19.41 -0.69
CA ARG A 317 3.93 18.65 0.36
C ARG A 317 4.74 19.56 1.28
N ALA A 318 5.49 20.49 0.71
CA ALA A 318 6.28 21.45 1.47
C ALA A 318 5.41 22.33 2.39
N GLU A 319 4.26 22.82 1.90
CA GLU A 319 3.29 23.58 2.70
C GLU A 319 2.71 22.75 3.85
N ALA A 320 2.50 21.45 3.62
CA ALA A 320 2.08 20.49 4.64
C ALA A 320 3.22 20.02 5.58
N GLY A 321 4.45 20.52 5.42
CA GLY A 321 5.60 20.09 6.22
C GLY A 321 6.11 18.68 5.89
N ILE A 322 5.76 18.15 4.72
CA ILE A 322 6.15 16.83 4.23
C ILE A 322 7.34 16.97 3.29
N SER A 323 8.43 16.24 3.57
CA SER A 323 9.58 16.12 2.69
C SER A 323 9.81 14.66 2.33
N LEU A 324 10.01 14.37 1.05
CA LEU A 324 10.25 13.02 0.57
C LEU A 324 11.74 12.80 0.29
N GLY A 325 12.30 11.71 0.83
CA GLY A 325 13.69 11.32 0.59
C GLY A 325 13.86 10.52 -0.71
N LEU A 326 13.37 11.05 -1.84
CA LEU A 326 13.33 10.33 -3.11
C LEU A 326 14.74 10.12 -3.69
N ARG A 327 14.97 8.94 -4.25
CA ARG A 327 16.26 8.54 -4.85
C ARG A 327 16.25 8.66 -6.36
N ASN A 328 15.15 8.29 -7.02
CA ASN A 328 15.10 8.17 -8.47
C ASN A 328 14.16 9.20 -9.12
N MET A 329 13.09 9.57 -8.43
CA MET A 329 12.17 10.60 -8.87
C MET A 329 12.61 12.00 -8.44
N ARG A 330 12.40 12.98 -9.33
CA ARG A 330 12.56 14.40 -9.02
C ARG A 330 11.21 15.05 -8.78
N GLU A 331 11.11 15.84 -7.73
CA GLU A 331 9.88 16.55 -7.40
C GLU A 331 9.77 17.87 -8.20
N PHE A 332 8.55 18.29 -8.56
CA PHE A 332 8.27 19.58 -9.18
C PHE A 332 6.89 20.13 -8.81
N ASP A 333 6.66 21.41 -9.10
CA ASP A 333 5.41 22.10 -8.79
C ASP A 333 4.27 21.66 -9.70
N ASP A 334 3.14 21.25 -9.10
CA ASP A 334 1.91 20.94 -9.83
C ASP A 334 0.68 21.08 -8.93
N THR A 335 -0.49 21.34 -9.50
CA THR A 335 -1.74 21.60 -8.77
C THR A 335 -2.10 20.50 -7.76
N CYS A 336 -2.52 20.91 -6.56
CA CYS A 336 -2.76 20.04 -5.39
C CYS A 336 -4.11 19.29 -5.43
N ASN A 337 -4.57 18.87 -6.60
CA ASN A 337 -5.87 18.20 -6.80
C ASN A 337 -5.76 16.81 -7.45
N HIS A 338 -4.53 16.33 -7.64
CA HIS A 338 -4.20 15.01 -8.15
C HIS A 338 -2.76 14.65 -7.71
N LEU A 339 -2.29 13.45 -8.08
CA LEU A 339 -0.89 13.08 -8.04
C LEU A 339 -0.37 12.87 -9.47
N HIS A 340 0.59 13.69 -9.88
CA HIS A 340 1.24 13.61 -11.19
C HIS A 340 2.48 12.72 -11.12
N ILE A 341 2.63 11.80 -12.07
CA ILE A 341 3.85 11.01 -12.26
C ILE A 341 4.20 10.96 -13.74
N ASP A 342 5.46 11.25 -14.08
CA ASP A 342 5.91 11.21 -15.48
C ASP A 342 7.33 10.70 -15.68
N LEU A 343 7.57 10.20 -16.90
CA LEU A 343 8.83 9.62 -17.35
C LEU A 343 9.35 10.26 -18.64
N ALA A 344 8.79 11.40 -19.07
CA ALA A 344 9.21 12.04 -20.32
C ALA A 344 10.68 12.50 -20.32
N TYR A 345 11.29 12.59 -19.13
CA TYR A 345 12.68 13.01 -18.93
C TYR A 345 13.56 11.86 -18.40
N ALA A 346 12.98 10.67 -18.21
CA ALA A 346 13.67 9.53 -17.66
C ALA A 346 14.48 8.78 -18.75
N LYS A 347 15.53 8.08 -18.31
CA LYS A 347 16.34 7.23 -19.19
C LYS A 347 16.19 5.77 -18.80
N GLY A 348 15.64 4.97 -19.72
CA GLY A 348 15.48 3.53 -19.54
C GLY A 348 14.11 3.12 -18.99
N PRO A 349 13.86 1.80 -18.92
CA PRO A 349 12.60 1.25 -18.42
C PRO A 349 12.52 1.31 -16.88
N LEU A 350 11.36 0.96 -16.32
CA LEU A 350 11.23 0.66 -14.90
C LEU A 350 12.14 -0.50 -14.49
N ASN A 351 12.74 -0.39 -13.30
CA ASN A 351 13.54 -1.43 -12.67
C ASN A 351 12.62 -2.43 -11.93
N VAL A 352 11.66 -3.01 -12.68
CA VAL A 352 10.79 -4.08 -12.18
C VAL A 352 11.47 -5.41 -12.43
N GLY A 353 11.78 -6.16 -11.36
CA GLY A 353 12.52 -7.43 -11.46
C GLY A 353 11.88 -8.36 -12.50
N GLY A 354 12.68 -8.70 -13.52
CA GLY A 354 12.41 -9.74 -14.50
C GLY A 354 13.23 -10.98 -14.21
#